data_AF-A0A9D5MP63-F1
#
_entry.id   AF-A0A9D5MP63-F1
#
_cell.length_a   1.000
_cell.length_b   1.000
_cell.length_c   1.000
_cell.angle_alpha   90.00
_cell.angle_beta   90.00
_cell.angle_gamma   90.00
#
_symmetry.space_group_name_H-M   'P 1'
#
loop_
_entity.id
_entity.type
_entity.pdbx_description
1 polymer ?
#
loop_
_entity_poly.entity_id
_entity_poly.type
_entity_poly.pdbx_seq_one_letter_code
_entity_poly.pdbx_strand_id
1 'polypeptide(L)'
;MAKKVIGIILIVVSVLTIFVSGILLLTFGLLGGTFGIVGSAGGLSVEDGATVETVEGEVYYTDGSSTTIYYEVDGVPYIGDLNVYNSAYTEGTPVTVEYDSSNPSSFAVPEMSAVFGVLGGVFGGVGIVFGIGGIIVGIVMLVIGIVLIKKAKKAAASVTAV
;
A
#
# COMPACT_ATOMS: atom_id res chain seq x y z
N MET A 1 -2.74 -41.53 -19.78
CA MET A 1 -1.86 -41.02 -18.69
C MET A 1 -1.63 -39.51 -18.72
N ALA A 2 -1.46 -38.87 -19.88
CA ALA A 2 -1.21 -37.42 -19.99
C ALA A 2 -2.17 -36.51 -19.19
N LYS A 3 -3.49 -36.74 -19.23
CA LYS A 3 -4.49 -35.94 -18.49
C LYS A 3 -4.28 -35.96 -16.97
N LYS A 4 -3.78 -37.06 -16.42
CA LYS A 4 -3.48 -37.20 -14.98
C LYS A 4 -2.22 -36.41 -14.61
N VAL A 5 -1.18 -36.47 -15.44
CA VAL A 5 0.08 -35.74 -15.25
C VAL A 5 -0.16 -34.23 -15.36
N ILE A 6 -0.90 -33.78 -16.37
CA ILE A 6 -1.28 -32.36 -16.55
C ILE A 6 -2.08 -31.85 -15.34
N GLY A 7 -3.01 -32.65 -14.82
CA GLY A 7 -3.78 -32.26 -13.63
C GLY A 7 -2.92 -32.10 -12.38
N ILE A 8 -1.91 -32.97 -12.18
CA ILE A 8 -0.97 -32.86 -11.05
C ILE A 8 -0.10 -31.60 -11.20
N ILE A 9 0.44 -31.34 -12.39
CA ILE A 9 1.24 -30.13 -12.65
C ILE A 9 0.42 -28.87 -12.37
N LEU A 10 -0.83 -28.82 -12.84
CA LEU A 10 -1.72 -27.69 -12.58
C LEU A 10 -1.94 -27.48 -11.08
N ILE A 11 -2.15 -28.53 -10.29
CA ILE A 11 -2.29 -28.40 -8.83
C ILE A 11 -1.02 -27.84 -8.19
N VAL A 12 0.16 -28.35 -8.55
CA VAL A 12 1.44 -27.87 -7.99
C VAL A 12 1.67 -26.41 -8.33
N VAL A 13 1.49 -26.01 -9.59
CA VAL A 13 1.62 -24.62 -10.03
C VAL A 13 0.59 -23.72 -9.35
N SER A 14 -0.64 -24.20 -9.16
CA SER A 14 -1.70 -23.46 -8.48
C SER A 14 -1.34 -23.16 -7.03
N VAL A 15 -0.90 -24.18 -6.27
CA VAL A 15 -0.50 -24.02 -4.87
C VAL A 15 0.66 -23.03 -4.77
N LEU A 16 1.65 -23.13 -5.65
CA LEU A 16 2.79 -22.23 -5.67
C LEU A 16 2.38 -20.79 -6.02
N THR A 17 1.46 -20.62 -6.98
CA THR A 17 0.92 -19.31 -7.36
C THR A 17 0.13 -18.67 -6.21
N ILE A 18 -0.74 -19.43 -5.54
CA ILE A 18 -1.52 -18.95 -4.38
C ILE A 18 -0.56 -18.54 -3.26
N PHE A 19 0.46 -19.36 -2.99
CA PHE A 19 1.44 -19.08 -1.94
C PHE A 19 2.21 -17.78 -2.21
N VAL A 20 2.77 -17.63 -3.42
CA VAL A 20 3.48 -16.40 -3.81
C VAL A 20 2.55 -15.19 -3.80
N SER A 21 1.33 -15.33 -4.31
CA SER A 21 0.34 -14.24 -4.31
C SER A 21 -0.07 -13.83 -2.90
N GLY A 22 -0.18 -14.79 -1.98
CA GLY A 22 -0.43 -14.54 -0.56
C GLY A 22 0.70 -13.77 0.11
N ILE A 23 1.96 -14.13 -0.17
CA ILE A 23 3.13 -13.38 0.30
C ILE A 23 3.09 -11.96 -0.25
N LEU A 24 2.88 -11.79 -1.56
CA LEU A 24 2.80 -10.46 -2.17
C LEU A 24 1.66 -9.63 -1.57
N LEU A 25 0.48 -10.22 -1.37
CA LEU A 25 -0.64 -9.53 -0.72
C LEU A 25 -0.29 -9.07 0.69
N LEU A 26 0.37 -9.91 1.48
CA LEU A 26 0.81 -9.56 2.84
C LEU A 26 1.88 -8.47 2.81
N THR A 27 2.95 -8.64 2.03
CA THR A 27 4.06 -7.68 2.00
C THR A 27 3.62 -6.33 1.46
N PHE A 28 2.94 -6.29 0.32
CA PHE A 28 2.49 -5.05 -0.30
C PHE A 28 1.29 -4.45 0.43
N GLY A 29 0.42 -5.26 1.03
CA GLY A 29 -0.66 -4.78 1.89
C GLY A 29 -0.14 -4.13 3.17
N LEU A 30 0.86 -4.72 3.82
CA LEU A 30 1.53 -4.13 4.98
C LEU A 30 2.24 -2.83 4.60
N LEU A 31 3.03 -2.83 3.51
CA LEU A 31 3.72 -1.63 3.04
C LEU A 31 2.75 -0.52 2.64
N GLY A 32 1.70 -0.85 1.87
CA GLY A 32 0.65 0.10 1.49
C GLY A 32 -0.07 0.68 2.71
N GLY A 33 -0.36 -0.16 3.71
CA GLY A 33 -0.91 0.29 4.99
C GLY A 33 0.03 1.23 5.75
N THR A 34 1.32 0.88 5.86
CA THR A 34 2.30 1.74 6.56
C THR A 34 2.52 3.06 5.84
N PHE A 35 2.64 3.07 4.51
CA PHE A 35 2.82 4.30 3.74
C PHE A 35 1.54 5.14 3.71
N GLY A 36 0.37 4.50 3.69
CA GLY A 36 -0.92 5.19 3.86
C GLY A 36 -1.02 5.86 5.23
N ILE A 37 -0.62 5.17 6.30
CA ILE A 37 -0.60 5.73 7.66
C ILE A 37 0.41 6.87 7.76
N VAL A 38 1.63 6.72 7.23
CA VAL A 38 2.66 7.80 7.24
C VAL A 38 2.19 9.00 6.40
N GLY A 39 1.56 8.76 5.25
CA GLY A 39 0.96 9.81 4.43
C GLY A 39 -0.18 10.56 5.14
N SER A 40 -0.94 9.87 6.00
CA SER A 40 -1.99 10.50 6.82
C SER A 40 -1.53 11.04 8.17
N ALA A 41 -0.43 10.53 8.73
CA ALA A 41 0.11 10.91 10.04
C ALA A 41 1.13 12.05 9.94
N GLY A 42 1.66 12.30 8.73
CA GLY A 42 2.54 13.42 8.42
C GLY A 42 1.81 14.71 8.03
N GLY A 43 0.52 14.83 8.30
CA GLY A 43 -0.15 16.09 8.04
C GLY A 43 -1.63 15.99 8.26
N LEU A 44 -2.15 16.77 9.21
CA LEU A 44 -3.57 16.96 9.52
C LEU A 44 -4.44 15.71 9.30
N SER A 45 -4.80 15.04 10.39
CA SER A 45 -6.16 14.50 10.45
C SER A 45 -7.11 15.69 10.43
N VAL A 46 -7.35 16.30 9.25
CA VAL A 46 -8.46 17.21 9.06
C VAL A 46 -9.68 16.34 9.30
N GLU A 47 -10.18 16.32 10.54
CA GLU A 47 -11.50 15.79 10.82
C GLU A 47 -12.45 16.47 9.83
N ASP A 48 -13.30 15.67 9.19
CA ASP A 48 -14.27 16.12 8.19
C ASP A 48 -15.12 17.27 8.78
N GLY A 49 -14.75 18.53 8.49
CA GLY A 49 -15.33 19.73 9.11
C GLY A 49 -14.35 20.79 9.67
N ALA A 50 -13.04 20.54 9.72
CA ALA A 50 -12.06 21.55 10.13
C ALA A 50 -11.87 22.65 9.05
N THR A 51 -11.68 23.89 9.50
CA THR A 51 -11.43 25.03 8.58
C THR A 51 -9.93 25.10 8.32
N VAL A 52 -9.52 24.61 7.15
CA VAL A 52 -8.12 24.58 6.75
C VAL A 52 -7.71 25.93 6.18
N GLU A 53 -6.67 26.53 6.74
CA GLU A 53 -6.02 27.74 6.24
C GLU A 53 -4.57 27.43 5.84
N THR A 54 -3.99 28.30 5.00
CA THR A 54 -2.64 28.12 4.46
C THR A 54 -1.74 29.28 4.86
N VAL A 55 -0.50 28.97 5.23
CA VAL A 55 0.54 29.96 5.48
C VAL A 55 1.88 29.51 4.92
N GLU A 56 2.76 30.48 4.64
CA GLU A 56 4.15 30.17 4.31
C GLU A 56 4.90 29.76 5.58
N GLY A 57 5.60 28.64 5.48
CA GLY A 57 6.55 28.16 6.49
C GLY A 57 7.91 27.90 5.88
N GLU A 58 8.82 27.40 6.68
CA GLU A 58 10.16 27.00 6.27
C GLU A 58 10.58 25.71 6.96
N VAL A 59 11.42 24.93 6.28
CA VAL A 59 12.11 23.81 6.90
C VAL A 59 13.14 24.35 7.89
N TYR A 60 12.91 24.11 9.17
CA TYR A 60 13.77 24.58 10.25
C TYR A 60 14.96 23.64 10.47
N TYR A 61 14.71 22.33 10.46
CA TYR A 61 15.71 21.32 10.77
C TYR A 61 15.34 19.97 10.13
N THR A 62 16.35 19.14 9.83
CA THR A 62 16.14 17.75 9.44
C THR A 62 17.18 16.81 10.05
N ASP A 63 16.74 15.66 10.56
CA ASP A 63 17.63 14.63 11.14
C ASP A 63 17.88 13.42 10.22
N GLY A 64 17.40 13.47 8.97
CA GLY A 64 17.48 12.36 8.01
C GLY A 64 16.36 11.32 8.12
N SER A 65 15.48 11.44 9.11
CA SER A 65 14.27 10.62 9.28
C SER A 65 12.99 11.46 9.43
N SER A 66 13.13 12.68 9.95
CA SER A 66 12.09 13.67 10.18
C SER A 66 12.50 15.03 9.62
N THR A 67 11.50 15.87 9.40
CA THR A 67 11.65 17.27 9.00
C THR A 67 10.84 18.14 9.96
N THR A 68 11.50 19.07 10.62
CA THR A 68 10.88 20.07 11.48
C THR A 68 10.51 21.30 10.66
N ILE A 69 9.27 21.75 10.76
CA ILE A 69 8.71 22.91 10.04
C ILE A 69 8.48 24.05 11.02
N TYR A 70 8.87 25.24 10.63
CA TYR A 70 8.56 26.51 11.31
C TYR A 70 7.56 27.30 10.47
N TYR A 71 6.54 27.86 11.10
CA TYR A 71 5.58 28.77 10.47
C TYR A 71 5.00 29.74 11.50
N GLU A 72 4.45 30.85 11.03
CA GLU A 72 3.87 31.89 11.89
C GLU A 72 2.41 32.10 11.54
N VAL A 73 1.52 32.06 12.53
CA VAL A 73 0.09 32.37 12.36
C VAL A 73 -0.22 33.57 13.25
N ASP A 74 -0.68 34.68 12.66
CA ASP A 74 -1.06 35.90 13.37
C ASP A 74 0.00 36.45 14.36
N GLY A 75 1.30 36.34 14.02
CA GLY A 75 2.38 36.79 14.90
C GLY A 75 2.83 35.75 15.95
N VAL A 76 2.24 34.55 15.94
CA VAL A 76 2.58 33.46 16.86
C VAL A 76 3.40 32.40 16.12
N PRO A 77 4.64 32.10 16.57
CA PRO A 77 5.46 31.07 15.94
C PRO A 77 5.03 29.67 16.37
N TYR A 78 4.97 28.77 15.41
CA TYR A 78 4.71 27.35 15.59
C TYR A 78 5.89 26.53 15.02
N ILE A 79 6.23 25.46 15.72
CA ILE A 79 7.22 24.48 15.32
C ILE A 79 6.58 23.11 15.42
N GLY A 80 6.69 22.32 14.37
CA GLY A 80 6.15 20.97 14.36
C GLY A 80 6.99 20.00 13.55
N ASP A 81 6.97 18.73 13.97
CA ASP A 81 7.74 17.68 13.34
C ASP A 81 6.90 16.85 12.38
N LEU A 82 7.40 16.71 11.16
CA LEU A 82 6.92 15.77 10.18
C LEU A 82 7.79 14.52 10.24
N ASN A 83 7.19 13.35 10.44
CA ASN A 83 7.86 12.05 10.33
C ASN A 83 8.14 11.66 8.86
N VAL A 84 8.60 12.62 8.07
CA VAL A 84 8.90 12.52 6.65
C VAL A 84 10.23 13.23 6.41
N TYR A 85 11.16 12.53 5.76
CA TYR A 85 12.39 13.11 5.25
C TYR A 85 12.37 13.10 3.72
N ASN A 86 12.72 14.23 3.12
CA ASN A 86 12.92 14.33 1.67
C ASN A 86 14.14 15.20 1.39
N SER A 87 15.14 14.64 0.69
CA SER A 87 16.39 15.34 0.36
C SER A 87 16.21 16.57 -0.53
N ALA A 88 15.04 16.75 -1.14
CA ALA A 88 14.70 17.97 -1.89
C ALA A 88 14.32 19.15 -0.97
N TYR A 89 13.99 18.91 0.29
CA TYR A 89 13.57 19.91 1.27
C TYR A 89 14.62 19.99 2.38
N THR A 90 15.64 20.83 2.16
CA THR A 90 16.69 21.10 3.14
C THR A 90 16.34 22.29 4.04
N GLU A 91 17.08 22.49 5.12
CA GLU A 91 16.95 23.67 5.99
C GLU A 91 16.91 24.98 5.18
N GLY A 92 15.96 25.86 5.54
CA GLY A 92 15.68 27.12 4.86
C GLY A 92 14.83 27.01 3.58
N THR A 93 14.36 25.81 3.20
CA THR A 93 13.45 25.66 2.07
C THR A 93 12.07 26.20 2.44
N PRO A 94 11.50 27.16 1.69
CA PRO A 94 10.14 27.63 1.93
C PRO A 94 9.14 26.53 1.57
N VAL A 95 8.11 26.37 2.39
CA VAL A 95 7.07 25.37 2.23
C VAL A 95 5.69 25.97 2.45
N THR A 96 4.65 25.36 1.87
CA THR A 96 3.26 25.71 2.18
C THR A 96 2.74 24.84 3.30
N VAL A 97 2.34 25.47 4.40
CA VAL A 97 1.75 24.81 5.57
C VAL A 97 0.24 24.97 5.53
N GLU A 98 -0.48 23.86 5.52
CA GLU A 98 -1.91 23.80 5.80
C GLU A 98 -2.10 23.58 7.31
N TYR A 99 -2.94 24.37 7.98
CA TYR A 99 -3.24 24.21 9.41
C TYR A 99 -4.74 24.32 9.69
N ASP A 100 -5.18 23.71 10.79
CA ASP A 100 -6.55 23.90 11.30
C ASP A 100 -6.64 25.25 12.04
N SER A 101 -7.48 26.17 11.57
CA SER A 101 -7.63 27.48 12.23
C SER A 101 -8.11 27.37 13.68
N SER A 102 -8.81 26.29 14.02
CA SER A 102 -9.27 26.01 15.39
C SER A 102 -8.16 25.43 16.27
N ASN A 103 -7.13 24.84 15.65
CA ASN A 103 -5.97 24.29 16.32
C ASN A 103 -4.71 24.43 15.44
N PRO A 104 -4.04 25.60 15.44
CA PRO A 104 -2.91 25.85 14.56
C PRO A 104 -1.70 24.96 14.80
N SER A 105 -1.66 24.18 15.90
CA SER A 105 -0.62 23.16 16.13
C SER A 105 -0.83 21.87 15.33
N SER A 106 -2.03 21.68 14.78
CA SER A 106 -2.34 20.62 13.82
C SER A 106 -2.08 21.16 12.42
N PHE A 107 -1.06 20.64 11.76
CA PHE A 107 -0.63 21.12 10.45
C PHE A 107 -0.25 19.97 9.50
N ALA A 108 -0.15 20.29 8.22
CA ALA A 108 0.32 19.43 7.14
C ALA A 108 1.19 20.25 6.18
N VAL A 109 2.11 19.57 5.50
CA VAL A 109 2.84 20.13 4.36
C VAL A 109 2.53 19.26 3.15
N PRO A 110 1.50 19.62 2.33
CA PRO A 110 0.97 18.76 1.27
C PRO A 110 2.02 18.28 0.27
N GLU A 111 2.99 19.14 -0.03
CA GLU A 111 4.08 18.86 -0.96
C GLU A 111 5.08 17.82 -0.44
N MET A 112 5.17 17.62 0.88
CA MET A 112 5.99 16.59 1.52
C MET A 112 5.20 15.30 1.78
N SER A 113 3.88 15.38 2.02
CA SER A 113 3.02 14.22 2.30
C SER A 113 2.48 13.52 1.04
N ALA A 114 2.32 14.24 -0.08
CA ALA A 114 1.77 13.70 -1.32
C ALA A 114 2.56 12.50 -1.87
N VAL A 115 3.88 12.48 -1.70
CA VAL A 115 4.75 11.37 -2.15
C VAL A 115 4.41 10.08 -1.41
N PHE A 116 4.18 10.15 -0.09
CA PHE A 116 3.88 8.98 0.73
C PHE A 116 2.46 8.47 0.53
N GLY A 117 1.49 9.38 0.31
CA GLY A 117 0.13 9.01 -0.09
C GLY A 117 0.08 8.27 -1.43
N VAL A 118 0.82 8.76 -2.43
CA VAL A 118 0.93 8.09 -3.74
C VAL A 118 1.61 6.74 -3.62
N LEU A 119 2.71 6.64 -2.87
CA LEU A 119 3.39 5.37 -2.64
C LEU A 119 2.48 4.39 -1.89
N GLY A 120 1.77 4.82 -0.85
CA GLY A 120 0.78 4.00 -0.15
C GLY A 120 -0.31 3.47 -1.07
N GLY A 121 -0.86 4.33 -1.93
CA GLY A 121 -1.85 3.95 -2.95
C GLY A 121 -1.29 2.96 -3.99
N VAL A 122 -0.06 3.16 -4.47
CA VAL A 122 0.59 2.27 -5.43
C VAL A 122 0.90 0.91 -4.80
N PHE A 123 1.54 0.87 -3.63
CA PHE A 123 1.86 -0.38 -2.95
C PHE A 123 0.60 -1.14 -2.53
N GLY A 124 -0.41 -0.45 -2.00
CA GLY A 124 -1.71 -1.06 -1.68
C GLY A 124 -2.42 -1.60 -2.93
N GLY A 125 -2.47 -0.81 -4.00
CA GLY A 125 -3.10 -1.20 -5.26
C GLY A 125 -2.40 -2.39 -5.94
N VAL A 126 -1.07 -2.38 -6.03
CA VAL A 126 -0.27 -3.49 -6.56
C VAL A 126 -0.46 -4.75 -5.71
N GLY A 127 -0.43 -4.61 -4.38
CA GLY A 127 -0.69 -5.73 -3.47
C GLY A 127 -2.04 -6.39 -3.68
N ILE A 128 -3.10 -5.59 -3.85
CA ILE A 128 -4.45 -6.08 -4.10
C ILE A 128 -4.55 -6.74 -5.49
N VAL A 129 -4.08 -6.07 -6.54
CA VAL A 129 -4.23 -6.57 -7.92
C VAL A 129 -3.48 -7.88 -8.12
N PHE A 130 -2.20 -7.93 -7.74
CA PHE A 130 -1.39 -9.13 -7.93
C PHE A 130 -1.68 -10.20 -6.86
N GLY A 131 -1.97 -9.79 -5.62
CA GLY A 131 -2.30 -10.70 -4.54
C GLY A 131 -3.65 -11.37 -4.75
N ILE A 132 -4.74 -10.59 -4.80
CA ILE A 132 -6.09 -11.14 -4.98
C ILE A 132 -6.24 -11.75 -6.37
N GLY A 133 -5.77 -11.06 -7.41
CA GLY A 133 -5.83 -11.57 -8.79
C GLY A 133 -5.08 -12.90 -8.93
N GLY A 134 -3.89 -13.02 -8.37
CA GLY A 134 -3.09 -14.25 -8.38
C GLY A 134 -3.74 -15.39 -7.59
N ILE A 135 -4.38 -15.10 -6.45
CA ILE A 135 -5.16 -16.10 -5.69
C ILE A 135 -6.33 -16.63 -6.52
N ILE A 136 -7.10 -15.75 -7.17
CA ILE A 136 -8.24 -16.15 -8.02
C ILE A 136 -7.77 -17.06 -9.16
N VAL A 137 -6.71 -16.66 -9.88
CA VAL A 137 -6.13 -17.43 -10.97
C VAL A 137 -5.63 -18.80 -10.47
N GLY A 138 -4.97 -18.83 -9.31
CA GLY A 138 -4.53 -20.06 -8.68
C GLY A 138 -5.69 -21.00 -8.32
N ILE A 139 -6.79 -20.48 -7.76
CA ILE A 139 -7.98 -21.28 -7.45
C ILE A 139 -8.60 -21.86 -8.72
N VAL A 140 -8.71 -21.08 -9.79
CA VAL A 140 -9.25 -21.56 -11.08
C VAL A 140 -8.39 -22.70 -11.64
N MET A 141 -7.07 -22.55 -11.65
CA MET A 141 -6.15 -23.61 -12.08
C MET A 141 -6.26 -24.87 -11.20
N LEU A 142 -6.44 -24.70 -9.89
CA LEU A 142 -6.60 -25.80 -8.94
C LEU A 142 -7.87 -26.60 -9.25
N VAL A 143 -9.00 -25.92 -9.48
CA VAL A 143 -10.28 -26.54 -9.84
C VAL A 143 -10.15 -27.31 -11.15
N ILE A 144 -9.53 -26.71 -12.18
CA ILE A 144 -9.30 -27.37 -13.47
C ILE A 144 -8.42 -28.62 -13.29
N GLY A 145 -7.33 -28.52 -12.52
CA GLY A 145 -6.44 -29.64 -12.21
C GLY A 145 -7.18 -30.81 -11.55
N ILE A 146 -7.99 -30.54 -10.53
CA ILE A 146 -8.82 -31.54 -9.85
C ILE A 146 -9.82 -32.20 -10.80
N VAL A 147 -10.50 -31.41 -11.64
CA VAL A 147 -11.49 -31.92 -12.61
C VAL A 147 -10.83 -32.84 -13.63
N LEU A 148 -9.64 -32.49 -14.13
CA LEU A 148 -8.88 -33.33 -15.07
C LEU A 148 -8.47 -34.67 -14.46
N ILE A 149 -8.02 -34.68 -13.19
CA ILE A 149 -7.69 -35.91 -12.47
C ILE A 149 -8.95 -36.78 -12.29
N LYS A 150 -10.08 -36.20 -11.87
CA LYS A 150 -11.36 -36.92 -11.70
C LYS A 150 -11.83 -37.55 -13.02
N LYS A 151 -11.76 -36.80 -14.13
CA LYS A 151 -12.14 -37.31 -15.47
C LYS A 151 -11.20 -38.43 -15.95
N ALA A 152 -9.89 -38.31 -15.70
CA ALA A 152 -8.93 -39.35 -16.03
C ALA A 152 -9.16 -40.65 -15.24
N LYS A 153 -9.55 -40.55 -13.97
CA LYS A 153 -9.87 -41.70 -13.13
C LYS A 153 -11.16 -42.41 -13.58
N LYS A 154 -12.20 -41.65 -13.96
CA LYS A 154 -13.47 -42.21 -14.48
C LYS A 154 -13.28 -42.94 -15.81
N ALA A 155 -12.47 -42.38 -16.72
CA ALA A 155 -12.17 -43.02 -18.00
C ALA A 155 -11.35 -44.31 -17.85
N ALA A 156 -10.47 -44.40 -16.84
CA ALA A 156 -9.75 -45.63 -16.55
C ALA A 156 -10.67 -46.73 -16.01
N ALA A 157 -11.63 -46.38 -15.14
CA ALA A 157 -12.57 -47.34 -14.54
C ALA A 157 -13.56 -47.94 -15.55
N SER A 158 -13.94 -47.21 -16.60
CA SER A 158 -14.83 -47.72 -17.65
C SER A 158 -14.14 -48.67 -18.63
N VAL A 159 -12.81 -48.62 -18.74
CA VAL A 159 -12.05 -49.51 -19.64
C VAL A 159 -11.79 -50.87 -18.98
N THR A 160 -11.71 -50.95 -17.66
CA THR A 160 -11.54 -52.21 -16.91
C THR A 160 -12.85 -52.97 -16.66
N ALA A 161 -14.00 -52.37 -16.96
CA ALA A 161 -15.32 -52.96 -16.76
C ALA A 161 -15.87 -53.68 -18.02
N VAL A 162 -15.03 -53.85 -19.05
CA VAL A 162 -15.35 -54.57 -20.30
C VAL A 162 -14.49 -55.81 -20.41
#